data_AF-A0A6L3MIW2-F1
#
_entry.id   AF-A0A6L3MIW2-F1
#
_cell.length_a   1.000
_cell.length_b   1.000
_cell.length_c   1.000
_cell.angle_alpha   90.00
_cell.angle_beta   90.00
_cell.angle_gamma   90.00
#
_symmetry.space_group_name_H-M   'P 1'
#
loop_
_entity.id
_entity.type
_entity.pdbx_description
1 polymer ?
#
loop_
_entity_poly.entity_id
_entity_poly.type
_entity_poly.pdbx_seq_one_letter_code
_entity_poly.pdbx_strand_id
1 'polypeptide(L)'
;MTAKNLYAYTLEPVAYEISEEEQRYAQLVLSRSNFKIGQKAWLIMGAIIALAVLGLIFIKNYSTVFCWVAIVCVVIYFLVRKFGIEWYAKRKLSEVPVQEIKGIRMGVQPHGIS
;
A
#
# COMPACT_ATOMS: atom_id res chain seq x y z
N MET A 1 48.49 -17.18 24.35
CA MET A 1 47.94 -16.26 23.34
C MET A 1 46.70 -16.95 22.76
N THR A 2 45.51 -16.54 23.21
CA THR A 2 44.44 -15.90 22.39
C THR A 2 43.77 -16.88 21.42
N ALA A 3 42.48 -17.19 21.51
CA ALA A 3 41.39 -16.22 21.54
C ALA A 3 40.19 -16.66 22.40
N LYS A 4 39.70 -15.68 23.15
CA LYS A 4 38.44 -15.63 23.87
C LYS A 4 37.30 -15.86 22.85
N ASN A 5 36.55 -16.96 22.98
CA ASN A 5 35.25 -17.09 22.29
C ASN A 5 34.32 -16.05 22.91
N LEU A 6 34.30 -14.88 22.29
CA LEU A 6 33.79 -13.62 22.82
C LEU A 6 32.28 -13.45 22.68
N TYR A 7 31.55 -14.48 22.24
CA TYR A 7 30.13 -14.35 22.02
C TYR A 7 29.40 -15.61 22.49
N ALA A 8 29.14 -15.65 23.79
CA ALA A 8 27.98 -16.35 24.32
C ALA A 8 26.72 -15.59 23.86
N TYR A 9 26.37 -15.65 22.57
CA TYR A 9 25.01 -15.37 22.13
C TYR A 9 24.15 -16.54 22.63
N THR A 10 23.80 -16.49 23.91
CA THR A 10 22.53 -17.05 24.33
C THR A 10 21.49 -16.23 23.58
N LEU A 11 20.99 -16.76 22.47
CA LEU A 11 19.78 -16.26 21.86
C LEU A 11 18.67 -16.59 22.85
N GLU A 12 18.59 -15.81 23.92
CA GLU A 12 17.43 -15.78 24.78
C GLU A 12 16.28 -15.36 23.85
N PRO A 13 15.26 -16.20 23.67
CA PRO A 13 14.18 -15.90 22.76
C PRO A 13 13.48 -14.65 23.32
N VAL A 14 13.79 -13.49 22.75
CA VAL A 14 13.09 -12.26 23.05
C VAL A 14 11.64 -12.51 22.69
N ALA A 15 10.75 -12.38 23.67
CA ALA A 15 9.32 -12.45 23.43
C ALA A 15 8.99 -11.31 22.46
N TYR A 16 8.83 -11.65 21.18
CA TYR A 16 8.38 -10.69 20.19
C TYR A 16 6.86 -10.59 20.34
N GLU A 17 6.45 -9.83 21.34
CA GLU A 17 5.05 -9.50 21.56
C GLU A 17 4.66 -8.45 20.52
N ILE A 18 4.18 -8.91 19.36
CA ILE A 18 3.61 -7.98 18.39
C ILE A 18 2.27 -7.54 18.96
N SER A 19 2.18 -6.25 19.29
CA SER A 19 0.90 -5.64 19.66
C SER A 19 -0.10 -5.77 18.51
N GLU A 20 -1.38 -5.94 18.82
CA GLU A 20 -2.45 -5.99 17.81
C GLU A 20 -2.40 -4.78 16.87
N GLU A 21 -1.96 -3.63 17.37
CA GLU A 21 -1.80 -2.38 16.61
C GLU A 21 -0.71 -2.50 15.54
N GLU A 22 0.43 -3.11 15.89
CA GLU A 22 1.55 -3.33 14.98
C GLU A 22 1.19 -4.37 13.91
N GLN A 23 0.42 -5.41 14.27
CA GLN A 23 -0.10 -6.39 13.31
C GLN A 23 -1.08 -5.75 12.32
N ARG A 24 -2.00 -4.90 12.81
CA ARG A 24 -2.94 -4.16 11.96
C ARG A 24 -2.20 -3.21 11.03
N TYR A 25 -1.18 -2.53 11.53
CA TYR A 25 -0.35 -1.66 10.70
C TYR A 25 0.40 -2.44 9.62
N ALA A 26 1.02 -3.57 9.97
CA ALA A 26 1.69 -4.44 9.02
C ALA A 26 0.73 -4.98 7.94
N GLN A 27 -0.47 -5.41 8.34
CA GLN A 27 -1.51 -5.85 7.40
C GLN A 27 -2.00 -4.71 6.50
N LEU A 28 -2.15 -3.49 7.03
CA LEU A 28 -2.45 -2.30 6.24
C LEU A 28 -1.37 -2.02 5.19
N VAL A 29 -0.10 -2.06 5.59
CA VAL A 29 1.04 -1.82 4.68
C VAL A 29 1.11 -2.89 3.59
N LEU A 30 0.93 -4.17 3.96
CA LEU A 30 0.89 -5.27 3.00
C LEU A 30 -0.30 -5.14 2.03
N SER A 31 -1.46 -4.70 2.52
CA SER A 31 -2.64 -4.49 1.67
C SER A 31 -2.40 -3.39 0.63
N ARG A 32 -1.68 -2.32 0.97
CA ARG A 32 -1.34 -1.22 0.05
C ARG A 32 -0.59 -1.72 -1.19
N SER A 33 0.23 -2.75 -1.06
CA SER A 33 0.97 -3.34 -2.19
C SER A 33 0.07 -4.00 -3.25
N ASN A 34 -1.12 -4.47 -2.87
CA ASN A 34 -2.10 -5.10 -3.76
C ASN A 34 -2.99 -4.08 -4.49
N PHE A 35 -3.09 -2.86 -3.99
CA PHE A 35 -3.98 -1.82 -4.54
C PHE A 35 -3.33 -0.97 -5.63
N LYS A 36 -2.64 -1.61 -6.57
CA LYS A 36 -2.04 -0.93 -7.72
C LYS A 36 -3.11 -0.68 -8.79
N ILE A 37 -3.13 0.53 -9.34
CA ILE A 37 -3.94 0.84 -10.52
C ILE A 37 -3.35 0.07 -11.70
N GLY A 38 -4.13 -0.85 -12.29
CA GLY A 38 -3.68 -1.64 -13.43
C GLY A 38 -3.33 -0.77 -14.63
N GLN A 39 -2.38 -1.21 -15.45
CA GLN A 39 -1.93 -0.48 -16.65
C GLN A 39 -3.09 -0.10 -17.58
N LYS A 40 -4.11 -0.97 -17.71
CA LYS A 40 -5.30 -0.71 -18.52
C LYS A 40 -6.06 0.54 -18.06
N ALA A 41 -6.25 0.71 -16.75
CA ALA A 41 -6.92 1.88 -16.20
C ALA A 41 -6.07 3.14 -16.37
N TRP A 42 -4.75 3.03 -16.23
CA TRP A 42 -3.82 4.13 -16.50
C TRP A 42 -3.89 4.61 -17.96
N LEU A 43 -3.96 3.69 -18.92
CA LEU A 43 -4.10 4.01 -20.35
C LEU A 43 -5.42 4.74 -20.65
N ILE A 44 -6.54 4.27 -20.10
CA ILE A 44 -7.85 4.91 -20.30
C ILE A 44 -7.86 6.34 -19.74
N MET A 45 -7.33 6.52 -18.52
CA MET A 45 -7.22 7.83 -17.89
C MET A 45 -6.35 8.79 -18.70
N GLY A 46 -5.20 8.31 -19.18
CA GLY A 46 -4.30 9.09 -20.03
C GLY A 46 -4.94 9.48 -21.36
N ALA A 47 -5.66 8.55 -22.01
CA ALA A 47 -6.36 8.81 -23.26
C ALA A 47 -7.44 9.89 -23.10
N ILE A 48 -8.24 9.82 -22.03
CA ILE A 48 -9.29 10.82 -21.76
C ILE A 48 -8.68 12.20 -21.52
N ILE A 49 -7.60 12.28 -20.74
CA ILE A 49 -6.89 13.55 -20.50
C ILE A 49 -6.32 14.11 -21.80
N ALA A 50 -5.65 13.28 -22.60
CA ALA A 50 -5.06 13.72 -23.86
C ALA A 50 -6.14 14.26 -24.83
N LEU A 51 -7.27 13.57 -24.93
CA LEU A 51 -8.39 13.98 -25.77
C LEU A 51 -9.05 15.27 -25.26
N ALA A 52 -9.22 15.42 -23.94
CA ALA A 52 -9.74 16.64 -23.34
C ALA A 52 -8.81 17.85 -23.53
N VAL A 53 -7.48 17.64 -23.43
CA VAL A 53 -6.49 18.70 -23.70
C VAL A 53 -6.48 19.11 -25.17
N LEU A 54 -6.54 18.14 -26.10
CA LEU A 54 -6.67 18.43 -27.53
C LEU A 54 -7.97 19.19 -27.83
N GLY A 55 -9.09 18.81 -27.19
CA GLY A 55 -10.37 19.50 -27.32
C GLY A 55 -10.32 20.94 -26.83
N LEU A 56 -9.60 21.23 -25.74
CA LEU A 56 -9.38 22.59 -25.23
C LEU A 56 -8.57 23.47 -26.19
N ILE A 57 -7.61 22.90 -26.91
CA ILE A 57 -6.74 23.64 -27.84
C ILE A 57 -7.48 23.94 -29.14
N PHE A 58 -8.21 22.96 -29.69
CA PHE A 58 -8.84 23.06 -31.01
C PHE A 58 -10.23 23.73 -30.99
N ILE A 59 -10.98 23.66 -29.89
CA ILE A 59 -12.37 24.13 -29.84
C ILE A 59 -12.49 25.31 -28.87
N LYS A 60 -12.92 26.47 -29.38
CA LYS A 60 -13.23 27.67 -28.57
C LYS A 60 -14.75 27.80 -28.38
N ASN A 61 -15.17 28.25 -27.20
CA ASN A 61 -16.56 28.39 -26.68
C ASN A 61 -17.07 27.18 -25.87
N TYR A 62 -18.38 26.87 -25.90
CA TYR A 62 -19.05 25.92 -24.98
C TYR A 62 -18.39 24.54 -24.81
N SER A 63 -17.68 24.05 -25.83
CA SER A 63 -16.98 22.76 -25.78
C SER A 63 -15.81 22.72 -24.78
N THR A 64 -15.27 23.89 -24.40
CA THR A 64 -14.21 23.96 -23.37
C THR A 64 -14.73 23.57 -21.99
N VAL A 65 -15.97 23.95 -21.64
CA VAL A 65 -16.62 23.58 -20.37
C VAL A 65 -16.76 22.06 -20.28
N PHE A 66 -17.16 21.41 -21.37
CA PHE A 66 -17.26 19.95 -21.42
C PHE A 66 -15.89 19.26 -21.22
N CYS A 67 -14.83 19.77 -21.84
CA CYS A 67 -13.48 19.24 -21.61
C CYS A 67 -13.01 19.41 -20.16
N TRP A 68 -13.32 20.54 -19.53
CA TRP A 68 -13.02 20.74 -18.11
C TRP A 68 -13.80 19.77 -17.21
N VAL A 69 -15.08 19.54 -17.49
CA VAL A 69 -15.89 18.55 -16.75
C VAL A 69 -15.30 17.14 -16.91
N ALA A 70 -14.86 16.76 -18.11
CA ALA A 70 -14.20 15.48 -18.34
C ALA A 70 -12.92 15.31 -17.52
N ILE A 71 -12.08 16.35 -17.47
CA ILE A 71 -10.85 16.36 -16.63
C ILE A 71 -11.21 16.23 -15.15
N VAL A 72 -12.22 16.98 -14.68
CA VAL A 72 -12.67 16.90 -13.28
C VAL A 72 -13.17 15.50 -12.94
N CYS A 73 -13.95 14.85 -13.81
CA CYS A 73 -14.39 13.47 -13.61
C CYS A 73 -13.22 12.48 -13.46
N VAL A 74 -12.18 12.64 -14.29
CA VAL A 74 -10.96 11.83 -14.21
C VAL A 74 -10.24 12.06 -12.88
N VAL A 75 -10.09 13.31 -12.46
CA VAL A 75 -9.46 13.64 -11.17
C VAL A 75 -10.25 13.05 -9.99
N ILE A 76 -11.57 13.18 -9.99
CA ILE A 76 -12.44 12.60 -8.96
C ILE A 76 -12.30 11.08 -8.93
N TYR A 77 -12.33 10.41 -10.09
CA TYR A 77 -12.13 8.97 -10.17
C TYR A 77 -10.79 8.55 -9.58
N PHE A 78 -9.71 9.26 -9.89
CA PHE A 78 -8.39 8.99 -9.34
C PHE A 78 -8.37 9.12 -7.81
N LEU A 79 -8.96 10.19 -7.27
CA LEU A 79 -9.04 10.42 -5.82
C LEU A 79 -9.87 9.34 -5.12
N VAL A 80 -11.05 9.00 -5.64
CA VAL A 80 -11.90 7.94 -5.08
C VAL A 80 -11.17 6.60 -5.11
N ARG A 81 -10.46 6.29 -6.19
CA ARG A 81 -9.70 5.03 -6.30
C ARG A 81 -8.53 4.99 -5.32
N LYS A 82 -7.82 6.10 -5.14
CA LYS A 82 -6.66 6.18 -4.25
C LYS A 82 -7.07 6.18 -2.77
N PHE A 83 -8.03 7.01 -2.39
CA PHE A 83 -8.43 7.18 -0.99
C PHE A 83 -9.55 6.24 -0.54
N GLY A 84 -10.49 5.90 -1.43
CA GLY A 84 -11.60 5.00 -1.11
C GLY A 84 -11.15 3.58 -0.78
N ILE A 85 -10.08 3.11 -1.43
CA ILE A 85 -9.51 1.79 -1.15
C ILE A 85 -8.80 1.77 0.20
N GLU A 86 -7.97 2.78 0.51
CA GLU A 86 -7.34 2.90 1.83
C GLU A 86 -8.39 2.99 2.95
N TRP A 87 -9.47 3.73 2.72
CA TRP A 87 -10.57 3.85 3.66
C TRP A 87 -11.32 2.52 3.85
N TYR A 88 -11.64 1.81 2.77
CA TYR A 88 -12.31 0.51 2.82
C TYR A 88 -11.45 -0.55 3.52
N ALA A 89 -10.15 -0.60 3.23
CA ALA A 89 -9.21 -1.54 3.86
C ALA A 89 -9.09 -1.29 5.37
N LYS A 90 -9.02 -0.03 5.80
CA LYS A 90 -9.02 0.34 7.23
C LYS A 90 -10.29 -0.12 7.94
N ARG A 91 -11.46 0.07 7.31
CA ARG A 91 -12.75 -0.38 7.86
C ARG A 91 -12.79 -1.90 8.03
N LYS A 92 -12.35 -2.65 7.02
CA LYS A 92 -12.37 -4.11 7.06
C LYS A 92 -11.37 -4.70 8.06
N LEU A 93 -10.19 -4.11 8.22
CA LEU A 93 -9.20 -4.56 9.20
C LEU A 93 -9.59 -4.25 10.65
N SER A 94 -10.49 -3.27 10.86
CA SER A 94 -11.07 -3.01 12.18
C SER A 94 -12.17 -4.02 12.57
N GLU A 95 -12.82 -4.65 11.59
CA GLU A 95 -13.91 -5.61 11.81
C GLU A 95 -13.39 -7.03 12.08
N VAL A 96 -12.16 -7.35 11.66
CA VAL A 96 -11.56 -8.68 11.85
C VAL A 96 -10.87 -8.74 13.23
N PRO A 97 -11.21 -9.70 14.11
CA PRO A 97 -10.49 -9.91 15.35
C PRO A 97 -9.08 -10.41 15.01
N VAL A 98 -8.07 -9.67 15.48
CA VAL A 98 -6.66 -10.05 15.28
C VAL A 98 -6.31 -11.02 16.40
N GLN A 99 -5.73 -12.17 16.06
CA GLN A 99 -5.25 -13.11 17.07
C GLN A 99 -3.96 -12.54 17.65
N GLU A 100 -3.98 -12.23 18.95
CA GLU A 100 -2.77 -11.91 19.70
C GLU A 100 -1.77 -13.07 19.55
N ILE A 101 -0.65 -12.82 18.87
CA ILE A 101 0.40 -13.81 18.76
C ILE A 101 1.25 -13.74 20.04
N LYS A 102 0.73 -14.31 21.13
CA LYS A 102 1.50 -14.53 22.35
C LYS A 102 2.33 -15.80 22.21
N GLY A 103 3.66 -15.67 22.17
CA GLY A 103 4.58 -16.80 22.36
C GLY A 103 5.37 -17.32 21.16
N ILE A 104 5.50 -16.58 20.04
CA ILE A 104 6.49 -16.97 19.00
C ILE A 104 7.90 -16.73 19.54
N ARG A 105 8.57 -17.81 19.94
CA ARG A 105 10.01 -17.82 20.19
C ARG A 105 10.71 -17.96 18.85
N MET A 106 11.16 -16.85 18.25
CA MET A 106 12.04 -16.89 17.08
C MET A 106 13.41 -17.41 17.51
N GLY A 107 13.65 -18.72 17.34
CA GLY A 107 15.01 -19.21 17.22
C GLY A 107 15.55 -18.73 15.87
N VAL A 108 16.63 -17.93 15.87
CA VAL A 108 17.36 -17.65 14.63
C VAL A 108 17.90 -19.00 14.15
N GLN A 109 17.28 -19.57 13.12
CA GLN A 109 17.85 -20.71 12.43
C GLN A 109 19.06 -20.19 11.65
N PRO A 110 20.30 -20.59 11.99
CA PRO A 110 21.43 -20.23 11.17
C PRO A 110 21.24 -21.00 9.86
N HIS A 111 20.72 -20.34 8.84
CA HIS A 111 21.02 -20.80 7.49
C HIS A 111 22.54 -20.76 7.40
N GLY A 112 23.14 -21.95 7.36
CA GLY A 112 24.57 -22.10 7.24
C GLY A 112 25.04 -21.28 6.04
N ILE A 113 25.87 -20.28 6.33
CA ILE A 113 26.86 -19.82 5.38
C ILE A 113 27.72 -21.06 5.12
N SER A 114 27.58 -21.62 3.92
CA SER A 114 28.57 -22.50 3.33
C SER A 114 28.93 -21.97 1.96
#